data_AF-A0A2V9CTG7-F1
#
_entry.id   AF-A0A2V9CTG7-F1
#
_cell.length_a   1.000
_cell.length_b   1.000
_cell.length_c   1.000
_cell.angle_alpha   90.00
_cell.angle_beta   90.00
_cell.angle_gamma   90.00
#
_symmetry.space_group_name_H-M   'P 1'
#
loop_
_entity.id
_entity.type
_entity.pdbx_description
1 polymer ?
#
loop_
_entity_poly.entity_id
_entity_poly.type
_entity_poly.pdbx_seq_one_letter_code
_entity_poly.pdbx_strand_id
1 'polypeptide(L)'
;MRRSDLVQGDGRNTPQRTTQIVFGERQHLLRVLDSLEGTQLPPARRNHERRVLEELIHARTKELNEVNASWDEKVGMVLSAEASAEQLEKLVKQAPKSDFYLLRLISEHPKVSSKTLSRLARHPYGAIRENVARHPNADPATLAWLSRDRSQPLWYLVAFNPNTPSTLRRKLQERLRKLGETAATK
;
A
#
# COMPACT_ATOMS: atom_id res chain seq x y z
N MET A 1 7.49 -1.62 9.77
CA MET A 1 7.58 -2.10 8.38
C MET A 1 7.17 -3.57 8.40
N ARG A 2 6.12 -3.96 7.69
CA ARG A 2 5.75 -5.39 7.59
C ARG A 2 6.72 -6.06 6.62
N ARG A 3 7.02 -7.35 6.80
CA ARG A 3 7.87 -8.14 5.89
C ARG A 3 7.39 -8.11 4.42
N SER A 4 6.10 -7.82 4.20
CA SER A 4 5.47 -7.62 2.89
C SER A 4 5.86 -6.31 2.17
N ASP A 5 6.43 -5.34 2.89
CA ASP A 5 6.83 -4.04 2.34
C ASP A 5 8.18 -4.13 1.60
N LEU A 6 8.90 -5.26 1.75
CA LEU A 6 10.08 -5.58 0.97
C LEU A 6 9.60 -6.11 -0.38
N VAL A 7 9.72 -5.28 -1.42
CA VAL A 7 9.62 -5.74 -2.80
C VAL A 7 10.67 -6.85 -2.98
N GLN A 8 10.23 -8.11 -3.11
CA GLN A 8 11.10 -9.19 -3.56
C GLN A 8 11.42 -8.90 -5.02
N GLY A 9 12.52 -8.18 -5.27
CA GLY A 9 13.05 -7.98 -6.60
C GLY A 9 13.84 -9.21 -7.03
N ASP A 10 13.54 -9.74 -8.21
CA ASP A 10 14.49 -10.58 -8.93
C ASP A 10 15.83 -9.84 -9.01
N GLY A 11 16.91 -10.53 -8.63
CA GLY A 11 18.21 -9.96 -8.24
C GLY A 11 19.03 -9.22 -9.33
N ARG A 12 18.40 -8.31 -10.09
CA ARG A 12 19.05 -7.45 -11.09
C ARG A 12 18.58 -5.99 -11.10
N ASN A 13 17.65 -5.60 -10.23
CA ASN A 13 17.21 -4.20 -10.10
C ASN A 13 17.36 -3.75 -8.65
N THR A 14 18.14 -2.70 -8.42
CA THR A 14 18.14 -1.97 -7.14
C THR A 14 16.67 -1.66 -6.79
N PRO A 15 16.15 -2.07 -5.62
CA PRO A 15 14.74 -1.85 -5.32
C PRO A 15 14.47 -0.34 -5.37
N GLN A 16 13.59 0.06 -6.29
CA GLN A 16 13.24 1.46 -6.49
C GLN A 16 12.76 2.02 -5.15
N ARG A 17 13.39 3.09 -4.67
CA ARG A 17 13.04 3.71 -3.38
C ARG A 17 11.69 4.39 -3.49
N THR A 18 10.65 3.77 -2.93
CA THR A 18 9.25 4.22 -3.06
C THR A 18 8.81 5.04 -1.86
N THR A 19 7.73 5.81 -2.00
CA THR A 19 7.17 6.59 -0.88
C THR A 19 6.78 5.73 0.31
N GLN A 20 6.43 4.45 0.10
CA GLN A 20 6.14 3.50 1.18
C GLN A 20 7.37 3.23 2.07
N ILE A 21 8.57 3.16 1.49
CA ILE A 21 9.83 2.97 2.22
C ILE A 21 10.20 4.27 2.95
N VAL A 22 10.27 5.38 2.21
CA VAL A 22 10.71 6.69 2.74
C VAL A 22 9.78 7.19 3.85
N PHE A 23 8.47 7.06 3.66
CA PHE A 23 7.50 7.39 4.71
C PHE A 23 7.66 6.48 5.92
N GLY A 24 7.88 5.18 5.70
CA GLY A 24 8.20 4.23 6.76
C GLY A 24 9.40 4.68 7.59
N GLU A 25 10.52 4.99 6.95
CA GLU A 25 11.72 5.52 7.61
C GLU A 25 11.40 6.76 8.45
N ARG A 26 10.72 7.76 7.85
CA ARG A 26 10.32 8.99 8.54
C ARG A 26 9.50 8.71 9.81
N GLN A 27 8.56 7.77 9.73
CA GLN A 27 7.74 7.38 10.88
C GLN A 27 8.56 6.69 11.98
N HIS A 28 9.58 5.91 11.65
CA HIS A 28 10.45 5.33 12.69
C HIS A 28 11.32 6.41 13.32
N LEU A 29 11.87 7.33 12.55
CA LEU A 29 12.65 8.47 13.08
C LEU A 29 11.81 9.33 14.04
N LEU A 30 10.57 9.64 13.68
CA LEU A 30 9.64 10.36 14.56
C LEU A 30 9.40 9.62 15.88
N ARG A 31 9.23 8.29 15.87
CA ARG A 31 9.09 7.50 17.10
C ARG A 31 10.35 7.49 17.96
N VAL A 32 11.52 7.48 17.33
CA VAL A 32 12.79 7.58 18.06
C VAL A 32 12.93 8.97 18.70
N LEU A 33 12.55 10.03 17.98
CA LEU A 33 12.55 11.39 18.52
C LEU A 33 11.59 11.51 19.72
N ASP A 34 10.36 11.01 19.61
CA ASP A 34 9.39 10.98 20.71
C ASP A 34 9.92 10.22 21.94
N SER A 35 10.52 9.04 21.71
CA SER A 35 11.18 8.28 22.78
C SER A 35 12.36 9.02 23.43
N LEU A 36 13.14 9.79 22.65
CA LEU A 36 14.28 10.55 23.15
C LEU A 36 13.82 11.66 24.11
N GLU A 37 12.67 12.28 23.86
CA GLU A 37 12.12 13.35 24.70
C GLU A 37 11.75 12.87 26.10
N GLY A 38 11.27 11.63 26.22
CA GLY A 38 11.00 10.97 27.51
C GLY A 38 12.22 10.39 28.22
N THR A 39 13.41 10.37 27.60
CA THR A 39 14.59 9.69 28.14
C THR A 39 15.46 10.62 28.99
N GLN A 40 15.89 10.16 30.16
CA GLN A 40 16.88 10.88 30.98
C GLN A 40 18.29 10.70 30.41
N LEU A 41 18.83 11.78 29.82
CA LEU A 41 20.17 11.84 29.25
C LEU A 41 20.82 13.17 29.63
N PRO A 42 22.17 13.25 29.62
CA PRO A 42 22.86 14.53 29.70
C PRO A 42 22.33 15.51 28.64
N PRO A 43 22.02 16.78 28.99
CA PRO A 43 21.39 17.72 28.07
C PRO A 43 22.13 17.91 26.73
N ALA A 44 23.46 17.93 26.76
CA ALA A 44 24.29 18.05 25.55
C ALA A 44 24.07 16.87 24.59
N ARG A 45 24.03 15.64 25.12
CA ARG A 45 23.78 14.42 24.32
C ARG A 45 22.37 14.42 23.75
N ARG A 46 21.36 14.70 24.57
CA ARG A 46 19.95 14.77 24.12
C ARG A 46 19.77 15.79 22.99
N ASN A 47 20.34 16.99 23.15
CA ASN A 47 20.25 18.04 22.15
C ASN A 47 20.95 17.66 20.85
N HIS A 48 22.09 16.98 20.92
CA HIS A 48 22.78 16.49 19.73
C HIS A 48 21.96 15.42 19.00
N GLU A 49 21.48 14.38 19.71
CA GLU A 49 20.67 13.31 19.12
C GLU A 49 19.36 13.86 18.51
N ARG A 50 18.70 14.82 19.18
CA ARG A 50 17.51 15.51 18.66
C ARG A 50 17.79 16.17 17.31
N ARG A 51 18.85 16.97 17.20
CA ARG A 51 19.19 17.68 15.95
C ARG A 51 19.42 16.70 14.79
N VAL A 52 20.17 15.62 15.04
CA VAL A 52 20.42 14.60 14.02
C VAL A 52 19.11 13.94 13.57
N LEU A 53 18.20 13.63 14.49
CA LEU A 53 16.90 13.06 14.14
C LEU A 53 16.04 14.05 13.34
N GLU A 54 15.99 15.32 13.75
CA GLU A 54 15.26 16.38 13.04
C GLU A 54 15.79 16.57 11.61
N GLU A 55 17.12 16.58 11.42
CA GLU A 55 17.76 16.65 10.10
C GLU A 55 17.39 15.46 9.21
N LEU A 56 17.42 14.23 9.76
CA LEU A 56 17.03 13.04 9.02
C LEU A 56 15.53 13.05 8.66
N ILE A 57 14.65 13.47 9.59
CA ILE A 57 13.21 13.62 9.35
C ILE A 57 12.96 14.64 8.24
N HIS A 58 13.65 15.77 8.29
CA HIS A 58 13.58 16.80 7.25
C HIS A 58 14.02 16.23 5.90
N ALA A 59 15.13 15.49 5.85
CA ALA A 59 15.61 14.85 4.63
C ALA A 59 14.60 13.84 4.03
N ARG A 60 13.96 12.99 4.87
CA ARG A 60 12.90 12.08 4.39
C ARG A 60 11.68 12.86 3.87
N THR A 61 11.30 13.96 4.51
CA THR A 61 10.20 14.82 4.07
C THR A 61 10.50 15.48 2.73
N LYS A 62 11.73 15.95 2.52
CA LYS A 62 12.17 16.48 1.23
C LYS A 62 12.10 15.41 0.14
N GLU A 63 12.62 14.21 0.41
CA GLU A 63 12.60 13.09 -0.53
C GLU A 63 11.17 12.67 -0.94
N LEU A 64 10.21 12.68 -0.01
CA LEU A 64 8.79 12.45 -0.33
C LEU A 64 8.23 13.52 -1.28
N ASN A 65 8.56 14.79 -1.05
CA ASN A 65 8.13 15.89 -1.90
C ASN A 65 8.82 15.91 -3.27
N GLU A 66 10.04 15.39 -3.38
CA GLU A 66 10.72 15.18 -4.66
C GLU A 66 10.01 14.12 -5.50
N VAL A 67 9.45 13.08 -4.88
CA VAL A 67 8.64 12.09 -5.59
C VAL A 67 7.31 12.70 -6.02
N ASN A 68 6.58 13.34 -5.11
CA ASN A 68 5.27 13.91 -5.41
C ASN A 68 5.04 15.15 -4.55
N ALA A 69 5.12 16.33 -5.15
CA ALA A 69 5.05 17.61 -4.45
C ALA A 69 3.82 17.74 -3.52
N SER A 70 3.96 18.43 -2.39
CA SER A 70 2.92 18.51 -1.36
C SER A 70 2.42 17.13 -0.91
N TRP A 71 3.37 16.19 -0.70
CA TRP A 71 3.05 14.80 -0.44
C TRP A 71 2.17 14.63 0.80
N ASP A 72 2.53 15.34 1.89
CA ASP A 72 1.82 15.28 3.16
C ASP A 72 0.39 15.82 3.06
N GLU A 73 0.17 16.89 2.30
CA GLU A 73 -1.16 17.45 2.05
C GLU A 73 -2.04 16.45 1.28
N LYS A 74 -1.48 15.79 0.25
CA LYS A 74 -2.19 14.76 -0.53
C LYS A 74 -2.54 13.55 0.32
N VAL A 75 -1.62 13.10 1.16
CA VAL A 75 -1.88 12.01 2.11
C VAL A 75 -2.94 12.42 3.13
N GLY A 76 -2.86 13.62 3.69
CA GLY A 76 -3.87 14.16 4.60
C GLY A 76 -5.25 14.23 3.96
N MET A 77 -5.33 14.64 2.69
CA MET A 77 -6.59 14.66 1.94
C MET A 77 -7.18 13.26 1.77
N VAL A 78 -6.38 12.25 1.41
CA VAL A 78 -6.87 10.86 1.26
C VAL A 78 -7.27 10.24 2.60
N LEU A 79 -6.61 10.61 3.70
CA LEU A 79 -6.97 10.13 5.03
C LEU A 79 -8.24 10.79 5.59
N SER A 80 -8.67 11.91 5.02
CA SER A 80 -9.93 12.56 5.37
C SER A 80 -11.12 11.78 4.85
N ALA A 81 -12.14 11.58 5.70
CA ALA A 81 -13.41 10.96 5.30
C ALA A 81 -14.14 11.74 4.19
N GLU A 82 -13.79 13.01 3.99
CA GLU A 82 -14.42 13.91 3.02
C GLU A 82 -13.89 13.76 1.59
N ALA A 83 -12.82 12.98 1.35
CA ALA A 83 -12.28 12.79 0.00
C ALA A 83 -13.33 12.22 -0.97
N SER A 84 -13.62 12.96 -2.04
CA SER A 84 -14.57 12.54 -3.08
C SER A 84 -13.95 11.52 -4.04
N ALA A 85 -14.79 10.74 -4.71
CA ALA A 85 -14.33 9.75 -5.70
C ALA A 85 -13.53 10.43 -6.84
N GLU A 86 -13.94 11.62 -7.25
CA GLU A 86 -13.32 12.44 -8.30
C GLU A 86 -11.94 12.95 -7.86
N GLN A 87 -11.81 13.39 -6.60
CA GLN A 87 -10.53 13.81 -6.03
C GLN A 87 -9.54 12.63 -6.00
N LEU A 88 -9.99 11.45 -5.58
CA LEU A 88 -9.19 10.23 -5.57
C LEU A 88 -8.77 9.81 -6.99
N GLU A 89 -9.69 9.86 -7.96
CA GLU A 89 -9.37 9.58 -9.37
C GLU A 89 -8.32 10.56 -9.91
N LYS A 90 -8.44 11.85 -9.57
CA LYS A 90 -7.48 12.88 -9.97
C LYS A 90 -6.09 12.61 -9.38
N LEU A 91 -6.02 12.26 -8.09
CA LEU A 91 -4.75 11.90 -7.45
C LEU A 91 -4.10 10.68 -8.11
N VAL A 92 -4.85 9.61 -8.38
CA VAL A 92 -4.30 8.41 -9.05
C VAL A 92 -3.79 8.70 -10.46
N LYS A 93 -4.41 9.64 -11.18
CA LYS A 93 -3.94 10.06 -12.51
C LYS A 93 -2.63 10.83 -12.46
N GLN A 94 -2.42 11.63 -11.41
CA GLN A 94 -1.27 12.53 -11.26
C GLN A 94 -0.12 11.90 -10.49
N ALA A 95 -0.39 10.91 -9.64
CA ALA A 95 0.61 10.28 -8.81
C ALA A 95 1.63 9.50 -9.67
N PRO A 96 2.94 9.67 -9.41
CA PRO A 96 3.97 8.81 -9.97
C PRO A 96 3.72 7.35 -9.60
N LYS A 97 4.12 6.42 -10.47
CA LYS A 97 4.02 4.98 -10.17
C LYS A 97 4.82 4.58 -8.94
N SER A 98 5.86 5.31 -8.57
CA SER A 98 6.67 5.08 -7.35
C SER A 98 6.01 5.57 -6.06
N ASP A 99 4.86 6.27 -6.13
CA ASP A 99 4.12 6.73 -4.96
C ASP A 99 3.25 5.63 -4.35
N PHE A 100 3.91 4.55 -3.93
CA PHE A 100 3.26 3.33 -3.45
C PHE A 100 2.38 3.58 -2.24
N TYR A 101 2.77 4.48 -1.33
CA TYR A 101 2.00 4.74 -0.12
C TYR A 101 0.70 5.47 -0.43
N LEU A 102 0.73 6.56 -1.20
CA LEU A 102 -0.46 7.31 -1.57
C LEU A 102 -1.44 6.43 -2.36
N LEU A 103 -0.93 5.70 -3.37
CA LEU A 103 -1.76 4.82 -4.18
C LEU A 103 -2.34 3.65 -3.36
N ARG A 104 -1.62 3.15 -2.34
CA ARG A 104 -2.15 2.17 -1.40
C ARG A 104 -3.29 2.74 -0.56
N LEU A 105 -3.13 3.94 -0.01
CA LEU A 105 -4.22 4.60 0.73
C LEU A 105 -5.47 4.78 -0.14
N ILE A 106 -5.31 5.24 -1.38
CA ILE A 106 -6.45 5.42 -2.29
C ILE A 106 -7.13 4.07 -2.60
N SER A 107 -6.37 2.98 -2.74
CA SER A 107 -6.95 1.65 -2.98
C SER A 107 -7.77 1.09 -1.82
N GLU A 108 -7.56 1.60 -0.60
CA GLU A 108 -8.29 1.20 0.62
C GLU A 108 -9.48 2.15 0.90
N HIS A 109 -9.56 3.29 0.23
CA HIS A 109 -10.48 4.35 0.57
C HIS A 109 -11.94 3.97 0.22
N PRO A 110 -12.91 4.07 1.15
CA PRO A 110 -14.27 3.57 0.93
C PRO A 110 -15.02 4.24 -0.23
N LYS A 111 -14.71 5.51 -0.53
CA LYS A 111 -15.31 6.28 -1.64
C LYS A 111 -14.60 6.08 -2.99
N VAL A 112 -13.56 5.24 -3.09
CA VAL A 112 -12.86 5.01 -4.36
C VAL A 112 -13.76 4.31 -5.37
N SER A 113 -13.79 4.80 -6.61
CA SER A 113 -14.64 4.25 -7.67
C SER A 113 -14.08 2.95 -8.25
N SER A 114 -14.98 2.10 -8.79
CA SER A 114 -14.61 0.88 -9.53
C SER A 114 -13.64 1.15 -10.67
N LYS A 115 -13.83 2.26 -11.40
CA LYS A 115 -12.95 2.73 -12.47
C LYS A 115 -11.52 2.97 -11.98
N THR A 116 -11.38 3.67 -10.85
CA THR A 116 -10.06 3.92 -10.24
C THR A 116 -9.42 2.63 -9.75
N LEU A 117 -10.20 1.74 -9.12
CA LEU A 117 -9.73 0.42 -8.69
C LEU A 117 -9.26 -0.44 -9.86
N SER A 118 -9.95 -0.42 -11.00
CA SER A 118 -9.55 -1.15 -12.21
C SER A 118 -8.17 -0.71 -12.72
N ARG A 119 -7.85 0.59 -12.60
CA ARG A 119 -6.51 1.12 -12.90
C ARG A 119 -5.47 0.61 -11.90
N LEU A 120 -5.79 0.67 -10.60
CA LEU A 120 -4.91 0.24 -9.52
C LEU A 120 -4.66 -1.28 -9.48
N ALA A 121 -5.59 -2.09 -9.98
CA ALA A 121 -5.43 -3.55 -10.09
C ALA A 121 -4.17 -3.95 -10.87
N ARG A 122 -3.74 -3.11 -11.82
CA ARG A 122 -2.56 -3.35 -12.67
C ARG A 122 -1.26 -2.81 -12.09
N HIS A 123 -1.29 -2.29 -10.86
CA HIS A 123 -0.11 -1.69 -10.23
C HIS A 123 0.91 -2.77 -9.85
N PRO A 124 2.24 -2.54 -9.99
CA PRO A 124 3.27 -3.54 -9.66
C PRO A 124 3.36 -3.88 -8.17
N TYR A 125 2.91 -2.99 -7.28
CA TYR A 125 2.93 -3.24 -5.84
C TYR A 125 1.80 -4.19 -5.40
N GLY A 126 2.17 -5.33 -4.80
CA GLY A 126 1.24 -6.39 -4.38
C GLY A 126 0.17 -5.92 -3.41
N ALA A 127 0.54 -5.11 -2.40
CA ALA A 127 -0.42 -4.60 -1.40
C ALA A 127 -1.58 -3.80 -2.03
N ILE A 128 -1.29 -3.00 -3.07
CA ILE A 128 -2.35 -2.28 -3.82
C ILE A 128 -3.30 -3.28 -4.48
N ARG A 129 -2.77 -4.32 -5.15
CA ARG A 129 -3.60 -5.33 -5.80
C ARG A 129 -4.43 -6.14 -4.81
N GLU A 130 -3.88 -6.44 -3.64
CA GLU A 130 -4.60 -7.12 -2.55
C GLU A 130 -5.77 -6.29 -2.03
N ASN A 131 -5.56 -4.98 -1.85
CA ASN A 131 -6.63 -4.06 -1.47
C ASN A 131 -7.74 -4.04 -2.51
N VAL A 132 -7.39 -3.90 -3.80
CA VAL A 132 -8.38 -3.96 -4.88
C VAL A 132 -9.15 -5.28 -4.88
N ALA A 133 -8.46 -6.42 -4.68
CA ALA A 133 -9.10 -7.73 -4.68
C ALA A 133 -10.16 -7.90 -3.57
N ARG A 134 -9.97 -7.25 -2.42
CA ARG A 134 -10.89 -7.29 -1.27
C ARG A 134 -11.92 -6.16 -1.30
N HIS A 135 -11.76 -5.15 -2.15
CA HIS A 135 -12.55 -3.91 -2.08
C HIS A 135 -14.02 -4.13 -2.50
N PRO A 136 -15.01 -3.64 -1.74
CA PRO A 136 -16.44 -3.79 -2.05
C PRO A 136 -16.91 -2.99 -3.27
N ASN A 137 -16.11 -2.03 -3.76
CA ASN A 137 -16.38 -1.29 -5.01
C ASN A 137 -15.67 -1.89 -6.24
N ALA A 138 -14.88 -2.96 -6.09
CA ALA A 138 -14.23 -3.59 -7.23
C ALA A 138 -15.28 -4.25 -8.14
N ASP A 139 -15.20 -3.98 -9.44
CA ASP A 139 -16.15 -4.52 -10.40
C ASP A 139 -15.82 -5.98 -10.80
N PRO A 140 -16.82 -6.73 -11.31
CA PRO A 140 -16.63 -8.11 -11.77
C PRO A 140 -15.47 -8.31 -12.76
N ALA A 141 -15.25 -7.36 -13.67
CA ALA A 141 -14.23 -7.45 -14.71
C ALA A 141 -12.81 -7.35 -14.09
N THR A 142 -12.63 -6.45 -13.14
CA THR A 142 -11.38 -6.25 -12.40
C THR A 142 -11.07 -7.47 -11.52
N LEU A 143 -12.08 -8.00 -10.83
CA LEU A 143 -11.94 -9.22 -10.03
C LEU A 143 -11.60 -10.45 -10.89
N ALA A 144 -12.24 -10.57 -12.06
CA ALA A 144 -11.90 -11.61 -13.02
C ALA A 144 -10.47 -11.46 -13.52
N TRP A 145 -9.97 -10.24 -13.77
CA TRP A 145 -8.58 -9.99 -14.15
C TRP A 145 -7.60 -10.41 -13.05
N LEU A 146 -7.84 -10.00 -11.81
CA LEU A 146 -6.97 -10.31 -10.65
C LEU A 146 -6.85 -11.81 -10.35
N SER A 147 -7.88 -12.60 -10.70
CA SER A 147 -7.89 -14.06 -10.46
C SER A 147 -7.22 -14.90 -11.56
N ARG A 148 -6.77 -14.30 -12.66
CA ARG A 148 -6.13 -15.01 -13.78
C ARG A 148 -4.73 -15.51 -13.44
N ASP A 149 -3.94 -14.68 -12.77
CA ASP A 149 -2.58 -15.04 -12.37
C ASP A 149 -2.63 -15.99 -11.17
N ARG A 150 -2.17 -17.22 -11.39
CA ARG A 150 -2.15 -18.27 -10.36
C ARG A 150 -0.91 -18.24 -9.49
N SER A 151 0.14 -17.55 -9.90
CA SER A 151 1.38 -17.40 -9.13
C SER A 151 1.19 -16.49 -7.92
N GLN A 152 0.21 -15.58 -8.00
CA GLN A 152 -0.13 -14.65 -6.93
C GLN A 152 -1.35 -15.15 -6.14
N PRO A 153 -1.37 -15.03 -4.80
CA PRO A 153 -2.47 -15.50 -3.97
C PRO A 153 -3.73 -14.60 -4.04
N LEU A 154 -3.82 -13.68 -5.01
CA LEU A 154 -4.95 -12.75 -5.15
C LEU A 154 -6.29 -13.45 -5.44
N TRP A 155 -6.25 -14.59 -6.13
CA TRP A 155 -7.45 -15.38 -6.44
C TRP A 155 -8.20 -15.84 -5.19
N TYR A 156 -7.49 -16.07 -4.08
CA TYR A 156 -8.12 -16.40 -2.79
C TYR A 156 -8.97 -15.21 -2.31
N LEU A 157 -8.45 -13.99 -2.39
CA LEU A 157 -9.17 -12.77 -2.00
C LEU A 157 -10.41 -12.52 -2.85
N VAL A 158 -10.26 -12.71 -4.16
CA VAL A 158 -11.37 -12.61 -5.11
C VAL A 158 -12.47 -13.62 -4.76
N ALA A 159 -12.15 -14.83 -4.30
CA ALA A 159 -13.16 -15.84 -3.94
C ALA A 159 -14.11 -15.36 -2.83
N PHE A 160 -13.64 -14.48 -1.93
CA PHE A 160 -14.43 -13.95 -0.81
C PHE A 160 -14.97 -12.54 -1.05
N ASN A 161 -14.70 -11.93 -2.20
CA ASN A 161 -15.25 -10.61 -2.51
C ASN A 161 -16.77 -10.70 -2.84
N PRO A 162 -17.63 -9.85 -2.25
CA PRO A 162 -19.07 -9.88 -2.48
C PRO A 162 -19.47 -9.62 -3.94
N ASN A 163 -18.69 -8.84 -4.69
CA ASN A 163 -18.96 -8.52 -6.09
C ASN A 163 -18.45 -9.57 -7.08
N THR A 164 -17.77 -10.62 -6.61
CA THR A 164 -17.30 -11.70 -7.48
C THR A 164 -18.49 -12.44 -8.10
N PRO A 165 -18.54 -12.58 -9.44
CA PRO A 165 -19.60 -13.34 -10.11
C PRO A 165 -19.72 -14.76 -9.54
N SER A 166 -20.95 -15.24 -9.34
CA SER A 166 -21.23 -16.55 -8.74
C SER A 166 -20.48 -17.70 -9.42
N THR A 167 -20.39 -17.67 -10.75
CA THR A 167 -19.67 -18.66 -11.55
C THR A 167 -18.17 -18.65 -11.28
N LEU A 168 -17.56 -17.46 -11.15
CA LEU A 168 -16.15 -17.30 -10.80
C LEU A 168 -15.91 -17.71 -9.34
N ARG A 169 -16.75 -17.25 -8.42
CA ARG A 169 -16.68 -17.59 -6.98
C ARG A 169 -16.67 -19.10 -6.78
N ARG A 170 -17.62 -19.83 -7.38
CA ARG A 170 -17.70 -21.29 -7.30
C ARG A 170 -16.43 -21.96 -7.80
N LYS A 171 -15.88 -21.51 -8.94
CA LYS A 171 -14.62 -22.04 -9.49
C LYS A 171 -13.44 -21.83 -8.54
N LEU A 172 -13.35 -20.66 -7.92
CA LEU A 172 -12.26 -20.33 -6.99
C LEU A 172 -12.39 -21.06 -5.64
N GLN A 173 -13.60 -21.23 -5.13
CA GLN A 173 -13.87 -22.02 -3.92
C GLN A 173 -13.57 -23.50 -4.12
N GLU A 174 -13.97 -24.06 -5.27
CA GLU A 174 -13.64 -25.44 -5.62
C GLU A 174 -12.11 -25.65 -5.71
N ARG A 175 -11.38 -24.66 -6.23
CA ARG A 175 -9.91 -24.67 -6.23
C ARG A 175 -9.35 -24.68 -4.80
N LEU A 176 -9.91 -23.87 -3.91
CA LEU A 176 -9.49 -23.82 -2.50
C LEU A 176 -9.70 -25.18 -1.81
N ARG A 177 -10.84 -25.83 -2.05
CA ARG A 177 -11.17 -27.16 -1.52
C ARG A 177 -10.14 -28.21 -1.96
N LYS A 178 -9.85 -28.28 -3.26
CA LYS A 178 -8.86 -29.23 -3.82
C LYS A 178 -7.46 -29.06 -3.21
N LEU A 179 -7.04 -27.81 -2.97
CA LEU A 179 -5.74 -27.53 -2.34
C LEU A 179 -5.69 -28.04 -0.89
N GLY A 180 -6.78 -27.89 -0.13
CA GLY A 180 -6.88 -28.44 1.22
C GLY A 180 -6.84 -29.96 1.25
N GLU A 181 -7.55 -30.62 0.34
CA GLU A 181 -7.56 -32.09 0.20
C GLU A 181 -6.16 -32.64 -0.14
N THR A 182 -5.42 -31.98 -1.05
CA THR A 182 -4.04 -32.38 -1.40
C THR A 182 -3.02 -32.14 -0.30
N ALA A 183 -3.28 -31.21 0.61
CA ALA A 183 -2.41 -30.94 1.76
C ALA A 183 -2.67 -31.92 2.92
N ALA A 184 -3.90 -32.41 3.06
CA ALA A 184 -4.27 -33.39 4.09
C ALA A 184 -3.87 -34.84 3.74
N THR A 185 -3.50 -35.10 2.49
CA THR A 185 -3.10 -36.43 1.98
C THR A 185 -1.58 -36.63 1.89
N LYS A 186 -0.78 -35.64 2.34
CA LYS A 186 0.68 -35.70 2.44
C LYS A 186 1.10 -35.64 3.89
#